data_AF-A0A2E1ZAK7-F1
#
_entry.id   AF-A0A2E1ZAK7-F1
#
_cell.length_a   1.000
_cell.length_b   1.000
_cell.length_c   1.000
_cell.angle_alpha   90.00
_cell.angle_beta   90.00
_cell.angle_gamma   90.00
#
_symmetry.space_group_name_H-M   'P 1'
#
loop_
_entity.id
_entity.type
_entity.pdbx_description
1 polymer ?
#
loop_
_entity_poly.entity_id
_entity_poly.type
_entity_poly.pdbx_seq_one_letter_code
_entity_poly.pdbx_strand_id
1 'polypeptide(L)' 'KRLGVMDTTALSICMENDLPIRVFDITNSDNLVRIINGESIGSLVSE' A
#
# COMPACT_ATOMS: atom_id res chain seq x y z
N LYS A 1 4.30 0.06 -14.21
CA LYS A 1 2.85 0.33 -14.41
C LYS A 1 2.45 1.38 -13.38
N ARG A 2 1.97 2.56 -13.77
CA ARG A 2 1.45 3.55 -12.81
C ARG A 2 0.12 3.04 -12.27
N LEU A 3 0.12 2.46 -11.07
CA LEU A 3 -1.11 2.18 -10.35
C LEU A 3 -1.72 3.53 -9.97
N GLY A 4 -2.91 3.85 -10.48
CA GLY A 4 -3.65 5.08 -10.17
C GLY A 4 -4.24 5.05 -8.75
N VAL A 5 -3.44 4.62 -7.77
CA VAL A 5 -3.84 4.46 -6.38
C VAL A 5 -3.63 5.77 -5.60
N MET A 6 -2.71 6.62 -6.05
CA MET A 6 -2.32 7.85 -5.37
C MET A 6 -1.95 8.94 -6.37
N ASP A 7 -2.13 10.21 -6.00
CA ASP A 7 -1.63 11.34 -6.79
C ASP A 7 -0.10 11.24 -6.98
N THR A 8 0.38 11.68 -8.14
CA THR A 8 1.80 11.59 -8.47
C THR A 8 2.72 12.26 -7.45
N THR A 9 2.27 13.33 -6.81
CA THR A 9 3.06 14.06 -5.80
C THR A 9 3.25 13.24 -4.54
N ALA A 10 2.18 12.64 -4.03
CA ALA A 10 2.23 11.83 -2.82
C ALA A 10 2.98 10.52 -3.04
N LEU A 11 2.88 9.93 -4.24
CA LEU A 11 3.71 8.79 -4.62
C LEU A 11 5.20 9.15 -4.62
N SER A 12 5.59 10.29 -5.21
CA SER A 12 6.99 10.76 -5.20
C SER A 12 7.53 10.96 -3.79
N ILE A 13 6.75 11.58 -2.89
CA ILE A 13 7.14 11.78 -1.49
C ILE A 13 7.39 10.43 -0.80
N CYS A 14 6.52 9.44 -1.00
CA CYS A 14 6.68 8.14 -0.37
C CYS A 14 7.86 7.35 -0.93
N MET A 15 8.12 7.44 -2.25
CA MET A 15 9.29 6.83 -2.88
C MET A 15 10.59 7.49 -2.40
N GLU A 16 10.65 8.82 -2.33
CA GLU A 16 11.83 9.57 -1.86
C GLU A 16 12.19 9.30 -0.40
N ASN A 17 11.22 8.90 0.42
CA ASN A 17 11.41 8.59 1.84
C ASN A 17 11.50 7.08 2.12
N ASP A 18 11.64 6.24 1.08
CA ASP A 18 11.68 4.77 1.18
C ASP A 18 10.52 4.20 2.02
N LEU A 19 9.35 4.83 1.97
CA LEU A 19 8.20 4.44 2.78
C LEU A 19 7.43 3.32 2.06
N PRO A 20 7.42 2.08 2.59
CA PRO A 20 6.66 0.99 1.99
C PRO A 20 5.16 1.29 2.10
N ILE A 21 4.49 1.41 0.95
CA ILE A 21 3.04 1.63 0.90
C ILE A 21 2.33 0.32 0.66
N ARG A 22 1.36 -0.01 1.50
CA ARG A 22 0.54 -1.20 1.34
C ARG A 22 -0.89 -0.84 0.96
N VAL A 23 -1.29 -1.25 -0.24
CA VAL A 23 -2.61 -0.98 -0.82
C VAL A 23 -3.48 -2.20 -0.64
N PHE A 24 -4.57 -2.07 0.11
CA PHE A 24 -5.50 -3.17 0.36
C PHE A 24 -6.96 -2.69 0.40
N ASP A 25 -7.87 -3.63 0.32
CA ASP A 25 -9.30 -3.37 0.41
C ASP A 25 -9.76 -3.32 1.88
N ILE A 26 -10.29 -2.17 2.30
CA ILE A 26 -10.80 -1.92 3.65
C ILE A 26 -12.23 -2.43 3.88
N THR A 27 -12.97 -2.75 2.81
CA THR A 27 -14.36 -3.21 2.93
C THR A 27 -14.48 -4.57 3.61
N ASN A 28 -13.42 -5.38 3.54
CA ASN A 28 -13.31 -6.61 4.28
C ASN A 28 -12.61 -6.34 5.63
N SER A 29 -13.38 -6.44 6.72
CA SER A 29 -12.92 -6.20 8.09
C SER A 29 -11.78 -7.14 8.53
N ASP A 30 -11.69 -8.32 7.92
CA ASP A 30 -10.64 -9.31 8.20
C ASP A 30 -9.29 -8.92 7.59
N ASN A 31 -9.29 -8.17 6.48
CA ASN A 31 -8.06 -7.77 5.80
C ASN A 31 -7.16 -6.92 6.70
N LEU A 32 -7.72 -6.02 7.53
CA LEU A 32 -6.92 -5.17 8.42
C LEU A 32 -6.13 -6.01 9.43
N VAL A 33 -6.79 -6.98 10.08
CA VAL A 33 -6.16 -7.86 11.07
C VAL A 33 -5.08 -8.72 10.42
N ARG A 34 -5.38 -9.30 9.26
CA ARG A 34 -4.45 -10.14 8.51
C ARG A 34 -3.22 -9.37 8.02
N ILE A 35 -3.39 -8.10 7.65
CA ILE A 35 -2.27 -7.21 7.26
C ILE A 35 -1.37 -6.91 8.45
N ILE A 36 -1.94 -6.62 9.62
CA ILE A 36 -1.16 -6.39 10.85
C ILE A 36 -0.40 -7.65 11.25
N ASN A 37 -0.97 -8.83 11.00
CA ASN A 37 -0.30 -10.13 11.19
C ASN A 37 0.77 -10.45 10.12
N GLY A 38 1.00 -9.56 9.14
CA GLY A 38 2.03 -9.72 8.11
C GLY A 38 1.62 -10.60 6.93
N GLU A 39 0.34 -10.94 6.78
CA GLU A 39 -0.11 -11.73 5.62
C GLU A 39 0.03 -10.95 4.31
N SER A 40 0.29 -11.63 3.20
CA SER A 40 0.45 -11.04 1.87
C SER A 40 -0.88 -10.59 1.22
N ILE A 41 -1.63 -9.68 1.85
CA ILE A 41 -2.88 -9.11 1.32
C ILE A 41 -2.65 -7.77 0.61
N GLY A 42 -3.25 -7.63 -0.56
CA GLY A 42 -3.16 -6.41 -1.36
C GLY A 42 -1.86 -6.30 -2.14
N SER A 43 -1.49 -5.08 -2.51
CA SER A 43 -0.29 -4.76 -3.26
C SER A 43 0.70 -4.01 -2.37
N LEU A 44 1.92 -4.54 -2.27
CA LEU A 44 3.04 -3.81 -1.70
C LEU A 44 3.66 -2.96 -2.80
N VAL A 45 3.74 -1.65 -2.55
CA VAL A 45 4.53 -0.72 -3.35
C VAL A 45 5.80 -0.46 -2.54
N SER A 46 6.84 -1.17 -2.94
CA SER A 46 8.24 -0.91 -2.60
C SER A 46 8.97 -0.66 -3.92
N GLU A 47 10.01 0.16 -3.93
CA GLU A 47 10.90 0.28 -5.10
C GLU A 47 11.48 -1.09 -5.54
#